data_AF-A0A7X6VA43-F1
#
_entry.id   AF-A0A7X6VA43-F1
#
_cell.length_a   1.000
_cell.length_b   1.000
_cell.length_c   1.000
_cell.angle_alpha   90.00
_cell.angle_beta   90.00
_cell.angle_gamma   90.00
#
_symmetry.space_group_name_H-M   'P 1'
#
loop_
_entity.id
_entity.type
_entity.pdbx_description
1 polymer ?
#
loop_
_entity_poly.entity_id
_entity_poly.type
_entity_poly.pdbx_seq_one_letter_code
_entity_poly.pdbx_strand_id
1 'polypeptide(L)'
;MDGEESISETGDFKTQDIHAKVYLRTKWSNSELYVGSANASYNAFFGGNVECMIALWGKQRYLNVDKLKQDLFGSDEKANPFEKVEPKEYAATSDDPVLIMLESTVRDFCALRKSAVVTEKEHFSVAVTMQPFQSEAKMTLSPLMKVNHQPLSENISFTGLDLRDISEWYVVTAKSRGKEVSRVLKIQTTGIPDNRDSAVFSEVVRDKNAFLTYVAFLLSDDYLAAFLENMKNCKGDFQFLNMNFDAPILYERMLKAAANNNDSLREIREIISLTNDNIIPQDFLKLYEQFEKAVKQ
;
A
#
# COMPACT_ATOMS: atom_id res chain seq x y z
N MET A 1 -29.14 19.07 -2.46
CA MET A 1 -27.75 19.57 -2.45
C MET A 1 -26.92 18.32 -2.53
N ASP A 2 -26.17 18.19 -3.61
CA ASP A 2 -25.20 17.09 -3.72
C ASP A 2 -24.19 17.26 -2.59
N GLY A 3 -23.84 16.19 -1.88
CA GLY A 3 -22.92 16.26 -0.73
C GLY A 3 -21.50 16.70 -1.11
N GLU A 4 -21.26 16.89 -2.41
CA GLU A 4 -20.04 17.37 -3.03
C GLU A 4 -19.98 18.89 -3.13
N GLU A 5 -21.03 19.66 -2.86
CA GLU A 5 -20.99 21.12 -3.03
C GLU A 5 -20.70 21.86 -1.71
N SER A 6 -19.55 22.56 -1.64
CA SER A 6 -19.30 23.54 -0.56
C SER A 6 -19.28 24.97 -1.11
N ILE A 7 -19.79 25.92 -0.33
CA ILE A 7 -19.84 27.34 -0.68
C ILE A 7 -18.47 27.95 -0.36
N SER A 8 -17.79 28.45 -1.38
CA SER A 8 -16.54 29.20 -1.21
C SER A 8 -16.79 30.56 -0.54
N GLU A 9 -15.74 31.18 0.01
CA GLU A 9 -15.84 32.53 0.60
C GLU A 9 -16.33 33.60 -0.39
N THR A 10 -16.23 33.34 -1.70
CA THR A 10 -16.74 34.20 -2.78
C THR A 10 -18.18 33.88 -3.20
N GLY A 11 -18.83 32.88 -2.59
CA GLY A 11 -20.22 32.51 -2.87
C GLY A 11 -20.42 31.52 -4.03
N ASP A 12 -19.34 31.07 -4.67
CA ASP A 12 -19.39 30.06 -5.73
C ASP A 12 -19.40 28.64 -5.12
N PHE A 13 -20.21 27.76 -5.68
CA PHE A 13 -20.22 26.34 -5.32
C PHE A 13 -18.99 25.65 -5.94
N LYS A 14 -18.16 25.02 -5.11
CA LYS A 14 -17.07 24.15 -5.58
C LYS A 14 -17.42 22.70 -5.28
N THR A 15 -17.25 21.85 -6.29
CA THR A 15 -17.26 20.39 -6.15
C THR A 15 -16.06 19.96 -5.33
N GLN A 16 -16.31 19.54 -4.10
CA GLN A 16 -15.41 18.82 -3.23
C GLN A 16 -15.36 17.38 -3.73
N ASP A 17 -14.22 16.95 -4.22
CA ASP A 17 -13.99 15.57 -4.61
C ASP A 17 -13.80 14.70 -3.36
N ILE A 18 -14.89 14.46 -2.61
CA ILE A 18 -14.86 13.70 -1.35
C ILE A 18 -14.76 12.21 -1.69
N HIS A 19 -13.56 11.78 -2.07
CA HIS A 19 -13.28 10.40 -2.45
C HIS A 19 -12.82 9.50 -1.30
N ALA A 20 -12.56 10.05 -0.11
CA ALA A 20 -12.14 9.26 1.04
C ALA A 20 -13.33 8.53 1.72
N LYS A 21 -13.13 7.24 2.04
CA LYS A 21 -14.11 6.41 2.74
C LYS A 21 -13.68 6.29 4.18
N VAL A 22 -14.61 6.58 5.09
CA VAL A 22 -14.35 6.58 6.53
C VAL A 22 -15.20 5.50 7.19
N TYR A 23 -14.57 4.60 7.95
CA TYR A 23 -15.24 3.60 8.77
C TYR A 23 -14.94 3.87 10.24
N LEU A 24 -16.01 3.97 11.02
CA LEU A 24 -15.93 4.28 12.44
C LEU A 24 -16.46 3.10 13.24
N ARG A 25 -15.64 2.59 14.16
CA ARG A 25 -16.05 1.50 15.06
C ARG A 25 -15.68 1.81 16.49
N THR A 26 -16.60 1.47 17.38
CA THR A 26 -16.40 1.55 18.82
C THR A 26 -16.74 0.21 19.44
N LYS A 27 -15.80 -0.33 20.22
CA LYS A 27 -15.98 -1.59 20.95
C LYS A 27 -15.46 -1.43 22.37
N TRP A 28 -16.36 -1.48 23.34
CA TRP A 28 -16.05 -1.21 24.76
C TRP A 28 -15.35 0.15 24.91
N SER A 29 -14.15 0.18 25.52
CA SER A 29 -13.36 1.40 25.71
C SER A 29 -12.49 1.79 24.50
N ASN A 30 -12.54 1.05 23.40
CA ASN A 30 -11.65 1.23 22.25
C ASN A 30 -12.41 1.80 21.06
N SER A 31 -11.72 2.64 20.30
CA SER A 31 -12.17 3.22 19.05
C SER A 31 -11.20 2.86 17.93
N GLU A 32 -11.77 2.63 16.75
CA GLU A 32 -11.07 2.36 15.51
C GLU A 32 -11.65 3.31 14.44
N LEU A 33 -10.78 4.10 13.81
CA LEU A 33 -11.08 4.96 12.69
C LEU A 33 -10.27 4.46 11.50
N TYR A 34 -10.95 4.04 10.44
CA TYR A 34 -10.33 3.67 9.18
C TYR A 34 -10.62 4.75 8.14
N VAL A 35 -9.61 5.17 7.40
CA VAL A 35 -9.73 6.12 6.29
C VAL A 35 -8.96 5.62 5.08
N GLY A 36 -9.53 5.72 3.88
CA GLY A 36 -8.83 5.33 2.66
C GLY A 36 -9.74 5.19 1.45
N SER A 37 -9.31 4.40 0.46
CA SER A 37 -9.98 4.28 -0.84
C SER A 37 -11.13 3.26 -0.86
N ALA A 38 -11.12 2.29 0.05
CA ALA A 38 -12.01 1.15 0.00
C ALA A 38 -13.48 1.55 0.18
N ASN A 39 -14.30 1.34 -0.84
CA ASN A 39 -15.76 1.39 -0.76
C ASN A 39 -16.30 0.26 0.14
N ALA A 40 -17.49 0.46 0.73
CA ALA A 40 -18.19 -0.56 1.51
C ALA A 40 -18.82 -1.62 0.59
N SER A 41 -18.02 -2.25 -0.27
CA SER A 41 -18.45 -3.15 -1.34
C SER A 41 -17.66 -4.45 -1.34
N TYR A 42 -18.26 -5.51 -1.91
CA TYR A 42 -17.57 -6.80 -2.05
C TYR A 42 -16.25 -6.66 -2.82
N ASN A 43 -16.21 -5.86 -3.88
CA ASN A 43 -15.00 -5.74 -4.72
C ASN A 43 -13.82 -5.08 -3.99
N ALA A 44 -14.08 -4.11 -3.12
CA ALA A 44 -13.06 -3.44 -2.32
C ALA A 44 -12.39 -4.37 -1.30
N PHE A 45 -13.13 -5.33 -0.73
CA PHE A 45 -12.63 -6.21 0.33
C PHE A 45 -12.33 -7.65 -0.12
N PHE A 46 -12.97 -8.12 -1.20
CA PHE A 46 -12.97 -9.53 -1.60
C PHE A 46 -12.89 -9.76 -3.12
N GLY A 47 -13.45 -8.87 -3.93
CA GLY A 47 -13.60 -9.05 -5.39
C GLY A 47 -12.45 -8.54 -6.26
N GLY A 48 -11.31 -8.18 -5.66
CA GLY A 48 -10.03 -8.02 -6.37
C GLY A 48 -9.55 -6.59 -6.63
N ASN A 49 -10.25 -5.57 -6.13
CA ASN A 49 -9.70 -4.21 -6.16
C ASN A 49 -8.44 -4.14 -5.28
N VAL A 50 -7.48 -3.33 -5.71
CA VAL A 50 -6.34 -2.93 -4.87
C VAL A 50 -6.75 -1.65 -4.15
N GLU A 51 -6.96 -1.76 -2.85
CA GLU A 51 -7.40 -0.66 -1.98
C GLU A 51 -6.37 -0.41 -0.88
N CYS A 52 -6.26 0.84 -0.40
CA CYS A 52 -5.42 1.20 0.72
C CYS A 52 -6.26 1.84 1.83
N MET A 53 -6.03 1.43 3.07
CA MET A 53 -6.70 1.93 4.27
C MET A 53 -5.69 2.20 5.38
N ILE A 54 -5.80 3.35 6.04
CA ILE A 54 -5.07 3.68 7.26
C ILE A 54 -5.99 3.43 8.45
N ALA A 55 -5.48 2.74 9.46
CA ALA A 55 -6.20 2.46 10.70
C ALA A 55 -5.60 3.26 11.87
N LEU A 56 -6.40 4.13 12.47
CA LEU A 56 -6.11 4.79 13.74
C LEU A 56 -6.86 4.08 14.86
N TRP A 57 -6.13 3.55 15.85
CA TRP A 57 -6.69 2.83 16.97
C TRP A 57 -6.29 3.47 18.30
N GLY A 58 -7.24 3.57 19.23
CA GLY A 58 -6.96 4.13 20.54
C GLY A 58 -8.08 3.93 21.54
N LYS A 59 -7.84 4.38 22.78
CA LYS A 59 -8.90 4.46 23.80
C LYS A 59 -9.87 5.58 23.44
N GLN A 60 -11.15 5.39 23.74
CA GLN A 60 -12.22 6.40 23.51
C GLN A 60 -11.88 7.78 24.07
N ARG A 61 -11.15 7.85 25.19
CA ARG A 61 -10.72 9.11 25.80
C ARG A 61 -9.74 9.93 24.93
N TYR A 62 -9.03 9.28 24.01
CA TYR A 62 -8.10 9.91 23.07
C TYR A 62 -8.65 9.96 21.65
N LEU A 63 -9.38 8.93 21.23
CA LEU A 63 -10.05 8.82 19.93
C LEU A 63 -11.55 8.65 20.17
N ASN A 64 -12.27 9.77 20.26
CA ASN A 64 -13.71 9.75 20.53
C ASN A 64 -14.50 9.81 19.22
N VAL A 65 -14.99 8.65 18.79
CA VAL A 65 -15.78 8.50 17.56
C VAL A 65 -17.09 9.29 17.62
N ASP A 66 -17.72 9.41 18.79
CA ASP A 66 -18.99 10.12 18.92
C ASP A 66 -18.81 11.62 18.75
N LYS A 67 -17.72 12.19 19.30
CA LYS A 67 -17.34 13.58 19.05
C LYS A 67 -17.03 13.82 17.57
N LEU A 68 -16.28 12.92 16.95
CA LEU A 68 -15.98 13.01 15.52
C LEU A 68 -17.25 12.96 14.66
N LYS A 69 -18.21 12.10 15.00
CA LYS A 69 -19.52 12.06 14.34
C LYS A 69 -20.28 13.37 14.52
N GLN A 70 -20.27 13.93 15.73
CA GLN A 70 -20.92 15.22 15.99
C GLN A 70 -20.28 16.36 15.19
N ASP A 71 -18.95 16.36 15.04
CA ASP A 71 -18.23 17.35 14.24
C ASP A 71 -18.50 17.18 12.74
N LEU A 72 -18.59 15.93 12.24
CA LEU A 72 -18.84 15.63 10.83
C LEU A 72 -20.30 15.81 10.39
N PHE A 73 -21.25 15.41 11.24
CA PHE A 73 -22.68 15.42 10.93
C PHE A 73 -23.38 16.68 11.43
N GLY A 74 -22.69 17.53 12.18
CA GLY A 74 -23.29 18.70 12.81
C GLY A 74 -24.19 18.34 14.00
N SER A 75 -24.75 19.38 14.62
CA SER A 75 -25.59 19.25 15.82
C SER A 75 -27.05 18.87 15.56
N ASP A 76 -27.51 18.96 14.31
CA ASP A 76 -28.86 18.58 13.90
C ASP A 76 -28.88 18.01 12.47
N GLU A 77 -29.99 17.35 12.08
CA GLU A 77 -30.12 16.74 10.74
C GLU A 77 -30.07 17.74 9.59
N LYS A 78 -30.37 19.02 9.83
CA LYS A 78 -30.32 20.05 8.78
C LYS A 78 -28.89 20.50 8.49
N ALA A 79 -28.02 20.41 9.48
CA ALA A 79 -26.59 20.71 9.36
C ALA A 79 -25.78 19.53 8.81
N ASN A 80 -26.36 18.32 8.75
CA ASN A 80 -25.67 17.14 8.28
C ASN A 80 -25.50 17.19 6.74
N PRO A 81 -24.25 17.25 6.22
CA PRO A 81 -24.02 17.28 4.78
C PRO A 81 -24.20 15.90 4.12
N PHE A 82 -24.39 14.83 4.89
CA PHE A 82 -24.50 13.46 4.39
C PHE A 82 -25.94 12.94 4.39
N GLU A 83 -26.28 12.17 3.35
CA GLU A 83 -27.53 11.41 3.31
C GLU A 83 -27.37 10.10 4.08
N LYS A 84 -28.29 9.84 5.01
CA LYS A 84 -28.31 8.58 5.76
C LYS A 84 -28.86 7.46 4.88
N VAL A 85 -27.98 6.55 4.46
CA VAL A 85 -28.34 5.31 3.79
C VAL A 85 -28.26 4.15 4.80
N GLU A 86 -29.38 3.50 5.07
CA GLU A 86 -29.37 2.24 5.80
C GLU A 86 -28.80 1.15 4.88
N PRO A 87 -27.83 0.33 5.35
CA PRO A 87 -27.37 -0.79 4.58
C PRO A 87 -28.57 -1.68 4.25
N LYS A 88 -28.87 -1.85 2.97
CA LYS A 88 -29.67 -3.03 2.58
C LYS A 88 -28.83 -4.24 2.98
N GLU A 89 -29.45 -5.29 3.49
CA GLU A 89 -28.76 -6.56 3.71
C GLU A 89 -28.29 -7.11 2.36
N TYR A 90 -27.13 -6.63 1.92
CA TYR A 90 -26.38 -7.24 0.84
C TYR A 90 -25.67 -8.42 1.47
N ALA A 91 -26.38 -9.53 1.58
CA ALA A 91 -25.73 -10.82 1.66
C ALA A 91 -24.99 -11.00 0.32
N ALA A 92 -23.76 -10.48 0.24
CA ALA A 92 -22.78 -11.01 -0.70
C ALA A 92 -22.32 -12.37 -0.17
N THR A 93 -23.27 -13.26 0.09
CA THR A 93 -23.00 -14.67 0.22
C THR A 93 -22.73 -15.15 -1.18
N SER A 94 -21.51 -15.56 -1.45
CA SER A 94 -21.38 -16.66 -2.39
C SER A 94 -22.33 -17.75 -1.89
N ASP A 95 -23.36 -18.12 -2.66
CA ASP A 95 -24.23 -19.26 -2.29
C ASP A 95 -23.43 -20.58 -2.25
N ASP A 96 -22.14 -20.54 -2.59
CA ASP A 96 -21.26 -21.66 -2.48
C ASP A 96 -20.77 -21.88 -1.03
N PRO A 97 -21.20 -22.96 -0.37
CA PRO A 97 -20.83 -23.23 1.02
C PRO A 97 -19.33 -23.52 1.18
N VAL A 98 -18.64 -23.97 0.13
CA VAL A 98 -17.19 -24.21 0.16
C VAL A 98 -16.44 -22.88 0.17
N LEU A 99 -16.84 -21.90 -0.64
CA LEU A 99 -16.21 -20.57 -0.62
C LEU A 99 -16.41 -19.87 0.73
N ILE A 100 -17.62 -19.91 1.28
CA ILE A 100 -17.90 -19.34 2.62
C ILE A 100 -16.98 -19.96 3.68
N MET A 101 -16.83 -21.29 3.66
CA MET A 101 -15.96 -22.00 4.60
C MET A 101 -14.48 -21.60 4.43
N LEU A 102 -14.00 -21.50 3.19
CA LEU A 102 -12.63 -21.09 2.89
C LEU A 102 -12.36 -19.64 3.34
N GLU A 103 -13.28 -18.72 3.09
CA GLU A 103 -13.18 -17.32 3.54
C GLU A 103 -13.17 -17.21 5.06
N SER A 104 -14.05 -17.96 5.76
CA SER A 104 -14.03 -18.01 7.23
C SER A 104 -12.70 -18.55 7.74
N THR A 105 -12.22 -19.64 7.17
CA THR A 105 -10.96 -20.27 7.55
C THR A 105 -9.77 -19.32 7.38
N VAL A 106 -9.68 -18.61 6.24
CA VAL A 106 -8.61 -17.63 6.00
C VAL A 106 -8.71 -16.46 6.97
N ARG A 107 -9.93 -15.96 7.26
CA ARG A 107 -10.15 -14.91 8.26
C ARG A 107 -9.70 -15.34 9.65
N ASP A 108 -10.07 -16.53 10.08
CA ASP A 108 -9.72 -17.06 11.41
C ASP A 108 -8.20 -17.27 11.53
N PHE A 109 -7.57 -17.79 10.48
CA PHE A 109 -6.11 -17.85 10.39
C PHE A 109 -5.47 -16.47 10.49
N CYS A 110 -5.97 -15.47 9.75
CA CYS A 110 -5.44 -14.11 9.77
C CYS A 110 -5.50 -13.49 11.17
N ALA A 111 -6.54 -13.78 11.96
CA ALA A 111 -6.71 -13.29 13.32
C ALA A 111 -5.72 -13.88 14.35
N LEU A 112 -5.09 -15.02 14.05
CA LEU A 112 -4.08 -15.61 14.94
C LEU A 112 -2.83 -14.74 15.06
N ARG A 113 -2.22 -14.73 16.25
CA ARG A 113 -0.88 -14.15 16.43
C ARG A 113 0.18 -15.01 15.76
N LYS A 114 1.06 -14.34 15.02
CA LYS A 114 2.17 -14.93 14.27
C LYS A 114 3.37 -14.01 14.41
N SER A 115 4.56 -14.58 14.39
CA SER A 115 5.82 -13.83 14.33
C SER A 115 6.77 -14.53 13.38
N ALA A 116 7.59 -13.76 12.70
CA ALA A 116 8.64 -14.29 11.84
C ALA A 116 10.01 -13.77 12.29
N VAL A 117 11.04 -14.60 12.13
CA VAL A 117 12.43 -14.23 12.41
C VAL A 117 13.29 -14.56 11.20
N VAL A 118 14.02 -13.57 10.72
CA VAL A 118 15.03 -13.73 9.68
C VAL A 118 16.34 -14.15 10.33
N THR A 119 17.01 -15.11 9.71
CA THR A 119 18.36 -15.54 10.08
C THR A 119 19.24 -15.55 8.85
N GLU A 120 20.46 -15.06 8.99
CA GLU A 120 21.47 -15.05 7.95
C GLU A 120 22.43 -16.24 8.14
N LYS A 121 22.64 -16.99 7.06
CA LYS A 121 23.68 -18.04 6.96
C LYS A 121 24.46 -17.81 5.66
N GLU A 122 24.46 -18.77 4.73
CA GLU A 122 24.94 -18.55 3.35
C GLU A 122 23.90 -17.79 2.51
N HIS A 123 22.62 -18.07 2.73
CA HIS A 123 21.47 -17.32 2.25
C HIS A 123 20.56 -17.00 3.45
N PHE A 124 19.60 -16.09 3.26
CA PHE A 124 18.64 -15.78 4.29
C PHE A 124 17.60 -16.89 4.44
N SER A 125 17.14 -17.08 5.67
CA SER A 125 16.02 -17.95 6.00
C SER A 125 15.04 -17.23 6.90
N VAL A 126 13.76 -17.47 6.70
CA VAL A 126 12.67 -16.90 7.50
C VAL A 126 11.94 -18.03 8.21
N ALA A 127 11.95 -18.00 9.54
CA ALA A 127 11.19 -18.91 10.38
C ALA A 127 9.93 -18.22 10.89
N VAL A 128 8.76 -18.73 10.53
CA VAL A 128 7.45 -18.25 11.00
C VAL A 128 6.96 -19.17 12.10
N THR A 129 6.62 -18.60 13.26
CA THR A 129 6.04 -19.30 14.40
C THR A 129 4.63 -18.78 14.67
N MET A 130 3.71 -19.69 14.96
CA MET A 130 2.31 -19.39 15.26
C MET A 130 1.72 -20.40 16.22
N GLN A 131 0.57 -20.07 16.80
CA GLN A 131 -0.21 -21.04 17.58
C GLN A 131 -0.77 -22.15 16.67
N PRO A 132 -1.01 -23.36 17.21
CA PRO A 132 -1.62 -24.44 16.46
C PRO A 132 -2.93 -23.98 15.81
N PHE A 133 -3.08 -24.23 14.51
CA PHE A 133 -4.28 -23.91 13.76
C PHE A 133 -4.79 -25.16 13.05
N GLN A 134 -6.03 -25.52 13.34
CA GLN A 134 -6.69 -26.67 12.73
C GLN A 134 -7.74 -26.17 11.76
N SER A 135 -7.78 -26.75 10.56
CA SER A 135 -8.77 -26.46 9.55
C SER A 135 -9.04 -27.71 8.73
N GLU A 136 -10.29 -27.86 8.28
CA GLU A 136 -10.68 -28.89 7.31
C GLU A 136 -10.16 -28.58 5.89
N ALA A 137 -9.84 -27.31 5.61
CA ALA A 137 -9.26 -26.90 4.34
C ALA A 137 -7.75 -27.16 4.32
N LYS A 138 -7.22 -27.54 3.15
CA LYS A 138 -5.77 -27.62 2.95
C LYS A 138 -5.23 -26.20 2.86
N MET A 139 -4.40 -25.81 3.82
CA MET A 139 -3.84 -24.47 3.87
C MET A 139 -2.32 -24.44 3.66
N THR A 140 -1.86 -23.40 2.98
CA THR A 140 -0.44 -23.11 2.79
C THR A 140 -0.13 -21.65 3.12
N LEU A 141 1.12 -21.40 3.48
CA LEU A 141 1.70 -20.07 3.64
C LEU A 141 2.90 -19.94 2.71
N SER A 142 3.09 -18.74 2.15
CA SER A 142 4.22 -18.44 1.29
C SER A 142 4.72 -17.00 1.47
N PRO A 143 6.03 -16.71 1.41
CA PRO A 143 6.52 -15.35 1.29
C PRO A 143 6.00 -14.72 -0.01
N LEU A 144 5.61 -13.44 0.02
CA LEU A 144 5.06 -12.76 -1.15
C LEU A 144 6.12 -12.58 -2.26
N MET A 145 7.35 -12.22 -1.87
CA MET A 145 8.41 -11.85 -2.81
C MET A 145 9.06 -13.07 -3.50
N LYS A 146 9.04 -14.23 -2.84
CA LYS A 146 9.54 -15.50 -3.40
C LYS A 146 8.55 -16.61 -3.09
N VAL A 147 7.78 -16.99 -4.11
CA VAL A 147 6.75 -18.02 -3.99
C VAL A 147 7.40 -19.36 -3.63
N ASN A 148 7.13 -19.80 -2.41
CA ASN A 148 7.48 -21.09 -1.84
C ASN A 148 6.36 -21.50 -0.90
N HIS A 149 5.39 -22.27 -1.39
CA HIS A 149 4.22 -22.66 -0.59
C HIS A 149 4.58 -23.79 0.36
N GLN A 150 4.45 -23.53 1.66
CA GLN A 150 4.61 -24.54 2.71
C GLN A 150 3.26 -24.83 3.37
N PRO A 151 2.95 -26.10 3.69
CA PRO A 151 1.78 -26.44 4.50
C PRO A 151 1.80 -25.69 5.84
N LEU A 152 0.63 -25.34 6.37
CA LEU A 152 0.56 -24.73 7.69
C LEU A 152 1.02 -25.71 8.78
N SER A 153 1.89 -25.21 9.65
CA SER A 153 2.37 -25.86 10.86
C SER A 153 2.69 -24.78 11.91
N GLU A 154 2.90 -25.19 13.16
CA GLU A 154 3.31 -24.27 14.24
C GLU A 154 4.63 -23.56 13.94
N ASN A 155 5.52 -24.21 13.17
CA ASN A 155 6.82 -23.69 12.76
C ASN A 155 7.05 -23.98 11.27
N ILE A 156 7.13 -22.91 10.49
CA ILE A 156 7.35 -22.96 9.03
C ILE A 156 8.70 -22.29 8.75
N SER A 157 9.53 -22.91 7.92
CA SER A 157 10.83 -22.34 7.53
C SER A 157 10.91 -22.19 6.03
N PHE A 158 11.27 -20.99 5.58
CA PHE A 158 11.58 -20.68 4.19
C PHE A 158 13.08 -20.41 4.06
N THR A 159 13.77 -21.17 3.22
CA THR A 159 15.23 -21.10 3.05
C THR A 159 15.62 -20.67 1.64
N GLY A 160 16.88 -20.27 1.46
CA GLY A 160 17.42 -19.88 0.15
C GLY A 160 16.84 -18.54 -0.33
N LEU A 161 16.55 -17.63 0.60
CA LEU A 161 16.05 -16.29 0.29
C LEU A 161 17.24 -15.36 0.05
N ASP A 162 17.11 -14.53 -0.98
CA ASP A 162 18.01 -13.40 -1.19
C ASP A 162 17.47 -12.19 -0.43
N LEU A 163 18.30 -11.16 -0.25
CA LEU A 163 17.94 -9.97 0.52
C LEU A 163 16.66 -9.29 0.01
N ARG A 164 16.42 -9.33 -1.31
CA ARG A 164 15.20 -8.83 -1.96
C ARG A 164 13.93 -9.61 -1.64
N ASP A 165 14.08 -10.89 -1.35
CA ASP A 165 12.97 -11.81 -1.08
C ASP A 165 12.43 -11.64 0.34
N ILE A 166 13.17 -10.95 1.22
CA ILE A 166 12.81 -10.71 2.61
C ILE A 166 11.82 -9.55 2.69
N SER A 167 10.65 -9.82 3.27
CA SER A 167 9.63 -8.81 3.58
C SER A 167 8.73 -9.28 4.73
N GLU A 168 7.85 -8.40 5.19
CA GLU A 168 6.81 -8.73 6.18
C GLU A 168 5.53 -9.29 5.53
N TRP A 169 5.51 -9.48 4.21
CA TRP A 169 4.32 -9.83 3.45
C TRP A 169 4.31 -11.30 3.03
N TYR A 170 3.19 -11.96 3.30
CA TYR A 170 2.98 -13.37 3.04
C TYR A 170 1.62 -13.58 2.37
N VAL A 171 1.48 -14.68 1.64
CA VAL A 171 0.23 -15.15 1.06
C VAL A 171 -0.20 -16.40 1.80
N VAL A 172 -1.39 -16.36 2.40
CA VAL A 172 -2.09 -17.55 2.86
C VAL A 172 -3.06 -18.00 1.79
N THR A 173 -3.11 -19.31 1.57
CA THR A 173 -3.99 -19.94 0.58
C THR A 173 -4.73 -21.10 1.22
N ALA A 174 -6.05 -21.11 1.12
CA ALA A 174 -6.90 -22.23 1.54
C ALA A 174 -7.54 -22.89 0.32
N LYS A 175 -7.46 -24.22 0.24
CA LYS A 175 -8.04 -25.02 -0.85
C LYS A 175 -8.93 -26.14 -0.32
N SER A 176 -10.10 -26.33 -0.93
CA SER A 176 -11.00 -27.45 -0.65
C SER A 176 -11.95 -27.69 -1.83
N ARG A 177 -12.17 -28.95 -2.23
CA ARG A 177 -13.13 -29.35 -3.27
C ARG A 177 -13.02 -28.55 -4.60
N GLY A 178 -11.80 -28.27 -5.07
CA GLY A 178 -11.54 -27.44 -6.27
C GLY A 178 -11.69 -25.93 -6.06
N LYS A 179 -12.14 -25.54 -4.86
CA LYS A 179 -12.15 -24.23 -4.21
C LYS A 179 -10.77 -23.65 -3.92
N GLU A 180 -10.52 -22.37 -4.15
CA GLU A 180 -9.34 -21.67 -3.61
C GLU A 180 -9.66 -20.24 -3.17
N VAL A 181 -9.15 -19.86 -2.00
CA VAL A 181 -9.15 -18.48 -1.50
C VAL A 181 -7.73 -18.14 -1.05
N SER A 182 -7.20 -17.03 -1.55
CA SER A 182 -5.88 -16.51 -1.17
C SER A 182 -5.99 -15.09 -0.63
N ARG A 183 -5.21 -14.77 0.40
CA ARG A 183 -5.11 -13.41 0.97
C ARG A 183 -3.66 -13.08 1.30
N VAL A 184 -3.31 -11.81 1.07
CA VAL A 184 -2.04 -11.26 1.53
C VAL A 184 -2.21 -10.83 2.98
N LEU A 185 -1.26 -11.17 3.84
CA LEU A 185 -1.21 -10.73 5.22
C LEU A 185 0.18 -10.26 5.59
N LYS A 186 0.22 -9.30 6.53
CA LYS A 186 1.45 -8.85 7.17
C LYS A 186 1.73 -9.70 8.40
N ILE A 187 2.92 -10.28 8.50
CA ILE A 187 3.42 -10.92 9.72
C ILE A 187 4.60 -10.11 10.21
N GLN A 188 4.59 -9.71 11.48
CA GLN A 188 5.70 -8.97 12.07
C GLN A 188 6.97 -9.83 11.96
N THR A 189 7.95 -9.32 11.21
CA THR A 189 9.21 -10.02 10.98
C THR A 189 10.34 -9.27 11.68
N THR A 190 11.12 -9.95 12.50
CA THR A 190 12.34 -9.40 13.13
C THR A 190 13.60 -9.92 12.45
N GLY A 191 14.71 -9.18 12.57
CA GLY A 191 15.99 -9.57 11.98
C GLY A 191 16.13 -9.29 10.48
N ILE A 192 15.22 -8.51 9.87
CA ILE A 192 15.42 -7.99 8.51
C ILE A 192 16.67 -7.09 8.54
N PRO A 193 17.67 -7.31 7.66
CA PRO A 193 18.87 -6.47 7.62
C PRO A 193 18.56 -5.02 7.26
N ASP A 194 19.21 -4.06 7.92
CA ASP A 194 18.99 -2.63 7.69
C ASP A 194 19.39 -2.17 6.27
N ASN A 195 20.36 -2.85 5.65
CA ASN A 195 20.79 -2.56 4.28
C ASN A 195 19.88 -3.19 3.20
N ARG A 196 18.78 -3.83 3.59
CA ARG A 196 17.87 -4.50 2.65
C ARG A 196 17.31 -3.54 1.61
N ASP A 197 16.88 -2.36 2.02
CA ASP A 197 16.24 -1.42 1.10
C ASP A 197 17.22 -0.84 0.08
N SER A 198 18.45 -0.52 0.51
CA SER A 198 19.52 -0.08 -0.42
C SER A 198 19.93 -1.20 -1.39
N ALA A 199 19.97 -2.46 -0.93
CA ALA A 199 20.28 -3.59 -1.80
C ALA A 199 19.17 -3.86 -2.84
N VAL A 200 17.90 -3.82 -2.42
CA VAL A 200 16.75 -3.92 -3.32
C VAL A 200 16.75 -2.78 -4.32
N PHE A 201 16.97 -1.56 -3.85
CA PHE A 201 17.02 -0.39 -4.69
C PHE A 201 18.11 -0.52 -5.76
N SER A 202 19.33 -0.90 -5.36
CA SER A 202 20.46 -1.10 -6.26
C SER A 202 20.22 -2.20 -7.31
N GLU A 203 19.41 -3.20 -6.97
CA GLU A 203 19.05 -4.28 -7.90
C GLU A 203 17.98 -3.87 -8.91
N VAL A 204 17.05 -3.01 -8.52
CA VAL A 204 15.99 -2.46 -9.40
C VAL A 204 16.57 -1.35 -10.29
N VAL A 205 17.32 -0.43 -9.68
CA VAL A 205 17.93 0.72 -10.34
C VAL A 205 19.38 0.41 -10.66
N ARG A 206 19.57 -0.28 -11.79
CA ARG A 206 20.87 -0.85 -12.19
C ARG A 206 21.81 0.13 -12.87
N ASP A 207 21.26 1.18 -13.47
CA ASP A 207 22.00 2.14 -14.28
C ASP A 207 21.42 3.56 -14.23
N LYS A 208 22.15 4.50 -14.83
CA LYS A 208 21.81 5.92 -14.89
C LYS A 208 20.43 6.19 -15.51
N ASN A 209 20.04 5.40 -16.50
CA ASN A 209 18.76 5.56 -17.18
C ASN A 209 17.61 5.08 -16.30
N ALA A 210 17.79 3.94 -15.63
CA ALA A 210 16.83 3.42 -14.66
C ALA A 210 16.62 4.43 -13.51
N PHE A 211 17.69 5.05 -13.01
CA PHE A 211 17.62 6.05 -11.95
C PHE A 211 16.79 7.25 -12.38
N LEU A 212 17.12 7.83 -13.52
CA LEU A 212 16.42 9.02 -13.99
C LEU A 212 14.96 8.71 -14.43
N THR A 213 14.68 7.49 -14.89
CA THR A 213 13.30 7.03 -15.15
C THR A 213 12.51 6.96 -13.85
N TYR A 214 13.12 6.47 -12.78
CA TYR A 214 12.51 6.43 -11.46
C TYR A 214 12.24 7.84 -10.92
N VAL A 215 13.18 8.77 -11.09
CA VAL A 215 12.97 10.19 -10.73
C VAL A 215 11.83 10.81 -11.55
N ALA A 216 11.78 10.59 -12.86
CA ALA A 216 10.72 11.11 -13.71
C ALA A 216 9.34 10.58 -13.31
N PHE A 217 9.28 9.31 -12.86
CA PHE A 217 8.08 8.70 -12.31
C PHE A 217 7.63 9.40 -11.02
N LEU A 218 8.55 9.69 -10.09
CA LEU A 218 8.25 10.42 -8.86
C LEU A 218 7.79 11.85 -9.04
N LEU A 219 8.19 12.48 -10.13
CA LEU A 219 7.77 13.82 -10.50
C LEU A 219 6.50 13.84 -11.36
N SER A 220 5.84 12.69 -11.55
CA SER A 220 4.60 12.63 -12.33
C SER A 220 3.39 12.92 -11.45
N ASP A 221 2.49 13.78 -11.92
CA ASP A 221 1.28 14.17 -11.19
C ASP A 221 0.29 13.01 -10.99
N ASP A 222 0.35 11.98 -11.85
CA ASP A 222 -0.44 10.76 -11.76
C ASP A 222 0.43 9.52 -12.03
N TYR A 223 0.86 8.89 -10.93
CA TYR A 223 1.67 7.66 -10.92
C TYR A 223 1.01 6.48 -11.66
N LEU A 224 -0.31 6.35 -11.55
CA LEU A 224 -1.07 5.24 -12.14
C LEU A 224 -1.23 5.44 -13.64
N ALA A 225 -1.56 6.65 -14.08
CA ALA A 225 -1.61 6.97 -15.51
C ALA A 225 -0.24 6.77 -16.18
N ALA A 226 0.84 7.27 -15.55
CA ALA A 226 2.21 7.06 -16.04
C ALA A 226 2.56 5.56 -16.12
N PHE A 227 2.22 4.78 -15.09
CA PHE A 227 2.45 3.34 -15.08
C PHE A 227 1.60 2.57 -16.11
N LEU A 228 0.34 2.96 -16.33
CA LEU A 228 -0.56 2.31 -17.29
C LEU A 228 -0.22 2.65 -18.74
N GLU A 229 0.20 3.88 -19.03
CA GLU A 229 0.78 4.25 -20.33
C GLU A 229 2.04 3.43 -20.62
N ASN A 230 2.87 3.22 -19.60
CA ASN A 230 4.04 2.36 -19.67
C ASN A 230 3.64 0.90 -19.98
N MET A 231 2.65 0.32 -19.30
CA MET A 231 2.19 -1.05 -19.57
C MET A 231 1.61 -1.25 -20.98
N LYS A 232 0.90 -0.25 -21.54
CA LYS A 232 0.29 -0.36 -22.87
C LYS A 232 1.31 -0.45 -24.01
N ASN A 233 2.55 -0.02 -23.78
CA ASN A 233 3.56 0.13 -24.82
C ASN A 233 4.55 -1.05 -24.96
N CYS A 234 4.48 -2.11 -24.15
CA CYS A 234 5.49 -3.19 -24.17
C CYS A 234 4.91 -4.60 -24.41
N LYS A 235 5.15 -5.13 -25.63
CA LYS A 235 5.36 -6.57 -25.85
C LYS A 235 6.85 -6.88 -25.70
N GLY A 236 7.25 -7.28 -24.50
CA GLY A 236 8.57 -7.87 -24.25
C GLY A 236 9.73 -6.88 -24.35
N ASP A 237 10.63 -6.99 -23.38
CA ASP A 237 11.84 -6.19 -23.20
C ASP A 237 11.64 -4.78 -22.61
N PHE A 238 12.43 -4.48 -21.58
CA PHE A 238 12.50 -3.22 -20.83
C PHE A 238 13.15 -2.10 -21.68
N GLN A 239 12.81 -2.03 -22.96
CA GLN A 239 13.35 -1.06 -23.90
C GLN A 239 12.51 0.22 -23.86
N PHE A 240 12.38 0.78 -22.66
CA PHE A 240 11.51 1.92 -22.42
C PHE A 240 12.01 3.19 -23.12
N LEU A 241 13.32 3.38 -23.26
CA LEU A 241 13.86 4.70 -23.61
C LEU A 241 15.24 4.55 -24.24
N ASN A 242 15.29 4.38 -25.56
CA ASN A 242 16.43 4.86 -26.35
C ASN A 242 16.30 6.40 -26.51
N MET A 243 15.95 7.08 -25.42
CA MET A 243 15.83 8.53 -25.36
C MET A 243 17.14 9.03 -24.81
N ASN A 244 17.86 9.80 -25.63
CA ASN A 244 18.72 10.85 -25.08
C ASN A 244 17.87 11.59 -24.03
N PHE A 245 18.35 11.60 -22.79
CA PHE A 245 17.68 12.26 -21.68
C PHE A 245 17.37 13.71 -22.06
N ASP A 246 16.10 14.02 -22.31
CA ASP A 246 15.68 15.38 -22.62
C ASP A 246 15.59 16.14 -21.29
N ALA A 247 16.76 16.61 -20.83
CA ALA A 247 16.94 17.41 -19.63
C ALA A 247 15.90 18.53 -19.43
N PRO A 248 15.35 19.19 -20.49
CA PRO A 248 14.29 20.17 -20.35
C PRO A 248 13.00 19.65 -19.70
N ILE A 249 12.59 18.40 -19.99
CA ILE A 249 11.34 17.83 -19.47
C ILE A 249 11.49 17.53 -17.97
N LEU A 250 12.62 16.95 -17.58
CA LEU A 250 12.91 16.67 -16.17
C LEU A 250 13.02 17.98 -15.37
N TYR A 251 13.67 18.99 -15.94
CA TYR A 251 13.77 20.32 -15.36
C TYR A 251 12.39 20.95 -15.13
N GLU A 252 11.50 20.93 -16.13
CA GLU A 252 10.15 21.48 -16.00
C GLU A 252 9.36 20.79 -14.88
N ARG A 253 9.44 19.45 -14.81
CA ARG A 253 8.76 18.68 -13.77
C ARG A 253 9.31 18.95 -12.38
N MET A 254 10.63 19.06 -12.23
CA MET A 254 11.26 19.47 -10.96
C MET A 254 10.86 20.88 -10.55
N LEU A 255 10.72 21.79 -11.50
CA LEU A 255 10.31 23.17 -11.25
C LEU A 255 8.84 23.26 -10.83
N LYS A 256 7.96 22.46 -11.45
CA LYS A 256 6.57 22.30 -11.00
C LYS A 256 6.49 21.70 -9.60
N ALA A 257 7.29 20.66 -9.31
CA ALA A 257 7.35 20.07 -7.97
C ALA A 257 7.82 21.11 -6.94
N ALA A 258 8.89 21.86 -7.22
CA ALA A 258 9.37 22.93 -6.33
C ALA A 258 8.33 24.03 -6.06
N ALA A 259 7.45 24.32 -7.02
CA ALA A 259 6.43 25.36 -6.88
C ALA A 259 5.17 24.88 -6.16
N ASN A 260 4.75 23.63 -6.40
CA ASN A 260 3.42 23.15 -6.01
C ASN A 260 3.45 22.04 -4.94
N ASN A 261 4.52 21.25 -4.85
CA ASN A 261 4.63 20.10 -3.95
C ASN A 261 6.09 19.69 -3.65
N ASN A 262 6.60 20.10 -2.49
CA ASN A 262 7.98 19.81 -2.09
C ASN A 262 8.24 18.37 -1.67
N ASP A 263 7.21 17.54 -1.50
CA ASP A 263 7.39 16.17 -1.02
C ASP A 263 8.08 15.29 -2.07
N SER A 264 7.79 15.46 -3.37
CA SER A 264 8.50 14.75 -4.44
C SER A 264 10.00 15.06 -4.47
N LEU A 265 10.41 16.29 -4.12
CA LEU A 265 11.83 16.63 -4.01
C LEU A 265 12.48 15.96 -2.79
N ARG A 266 11.76 15.85 -1.67
CA ARG A 266 12.26 15.11 -0.48
C ARG A 266 12.45 13.63 -0.79
N GLU A 267 11.51 13.01 -1.50
CA GLU A 267 11.61 11.62 -1.94
C GLU A 267 12.83 11.41 -2.86
N ILE A 268 13.09 12.33 -3.79
CA ILE A 268 14.30 12.27 -4.62
C ILE A 268 15.58 12.28 -3.77
N ARG A 269 15.59 13.05 -2.68
CA ARG A 269 16.71 13.06 -1.72
C ARG A 269 16.95 11.71 -1.07
N GLU A 270 15.89 11.05 -0.64
CA GLU A 270 15.95 9.74 -0.01
C GLU A 270 16.51 8.71 -1.00
N ILE A 271 16.07 8.76 -2.26
CA ILE A 271 16.59 7.89 -3.31
C ILE A 271 18.07 8.12 -3.55
N ILE A 272 18.50 9.37 -3.66
CA ILE A 272 19.92 9.70 -3.82
C ILE A 272 20.73 9.07 -2.68
N SER A 273 20.21 9.06 -1.45
CA SER A 273 20.87 8.43 -0.30
C SER A 273 20.89 6.89 -0.32
N LEU A 274 19.92 6.26 -0.99
CA LEU A 274 19.80 4.81 -1.12
C LEU A 274 20.59 4.24 -2.32
N THR A 275 20.98 5.11 -3.25
CA THR A 275 21.61 4.75 -4.53
C THR A 275 23.13 4.84 -4.45
N ASN A 276 23.83 3.96 -5.17
CA ASN A 276 25.28 4.06 -5.34
C ASN A 276 25.67 5.28 -6.20
N ASP A 277 26.69 6.03 -5.78
CA ASP A 277 27.16 7.26 -6.45
C ASP A 277 27.43 7.10 -7.96
N ASN A 278 27.87 5.91 -8.38
CA ASN A 278 28.18 5.63 -9.79
C ASN A 278 26.95 5.60 -10.73
N ILE A 279 25.77 5.39 -10.15
CA ILE A 279 24.50 5.27 -10.87
C ILE A 279 23.84 6.65 -11.03
N ILE A 280 24.21 7.63 -10.23
CA ILE A 280 23.63 8.97 -10.29
C ILE A 280 24.42 9.84 -11.29
N PRO A 281 23.78 10.41 -12.32
CA PRO A 281 24.45 11.36 -13.20
C PRO A 281 24.88 12.63 -12.46
N GLN A 282 26.14 13.03 -12.58
CA GLN A 282 26.67 14.22 -11.89
C GLN A 282 25.93 15.50 -12.26
N ASP A 283 25.50 15.64 -13.52
CA ASP A 283 24.77 16.83 -13.97
C ASP A 283 23.37 16.90 -13.35
N PHE A 284 22.74 15.75 -13.10
CA PHE A 284 21.48 15.68 -12.35
C PHE A 284 21.68 16.09 -10.89
N LEU A 285 22.73 15.61 -10.21
CA LEU A 285 23.03 16.01 -8.83
C LEU A 285 23.23 17.51 -8.71
N LYS A 286 24.03 18.11 -9.60
CA LYS A 286 24.24 19.57 -9.63
C LYS A 286 22.92 20.32 -9.80
N LEU A 287 22.05 19.84 -10.69
CA LEU A 287 20.75 20.45 -10.93
C LEU A 287 19.86 20.35 -9.69
N TYR A 288 19.76 19.15 -9.11
CA TYR A 288 18.97 18.87 -7.92
C TYR A 288 19.40 19.71 -6.72
N GLU A 289 20.71 19.88 -6.49
CA GLU A 289 21.22 20.76 -5.43
C GLU A 289 20.77 22.23 -5.57
N GLN A 290 20.58 22.73 -6.79
CA GLN A 290 20.06 24.09 -7.00
C GLN A 290 18.59 24.20 -6.58
N PHE A 291 17.77 23.22 -6.95
CA PHE A 291 16.38 23.14 -6.51
C PHE A 291 16.27 22.99 -5.00
N GLU A 292 17.10 22.14 -4.39
CA GLU A 292 17.10 21.95 -2.93
C GLU A 292 17.43 23.25 -2.17
N LYS A 293 18.38 24.05 -2.68
CA LYS A 293 18.72 25.36 -2.11
C LYS A 293 17.59 26.37 -2.26
N ALA A 294 16.91 26.40 -3.40
CA ALA A 294 15.83 27.32 -3.68
C ALA A 294 14.57 27.03 -2.83
N VAL A 295 14.31 25.75 -2.53
CA VAL A 295 13.13 25.30 -1.78
C VAL A 295 13.33 25.32 -0.26
N LYS A 296 14.58 25.32 0.22
CA LYS A 296 14.91 25.45 1.66
C LYS A 296 14.83 26.89 2.18
N GLN A 297 14.57 27.88 1.32
CA GLN A 297 14.26 29.27 1.68
C GLN A 297 12.76 29.46 1.83
#